data_AF-A0A1S7P7A2-F1
#
_entry.id   AF-A0A1S7P7A2-F1
#
_cell.length_a   1.000
_cell.length_b   1.000
_cell.length_c   1.000
_cell.angle_alpha   90.00
_cell.angle_beta   90.00
_cell.angle_gamma   90.00
#
_symmetry.space_group_name_H-M   'P 1'
#
loop_
_entity.id
_entity.type
_entity.pdbx_description
1 polymer ?
#
loop_
_entity_poly.entity_id
_entity_poly.type
_entity_poly.pdbx_seq_one_letter_code
_entity_poly.pdbx_strand_id
1 'polypeptide(L)' 'MRTVLTKSLQIRGFIQREFASQRDRFYNEASEWLARGQLRYREDIVDGLENAPEAFIGLLQGRNFGKLVIRVASDAA' A
#
# COMPACT_ATOMS: atom_id res chain seq x y z
N MET A 1 -27.54 -0.31 -6.54
CA MET A 1 -28.08 1.05 -6.28
C MET A 1 -29.22 1.09 -5.24
N ARG A 2 -30.26 0.22 -5.30
CA ARG A 2 -31.34 0.20 -4.28
C ARG A 2 -30.82 0.17 -2.83
N THR A 3 -29.86 -0.70 -2.52
CA THR A 3 -29.28 -0.81 -1.18
C THR A 3 -28.61 0.47 -0.70
N VAL A 4 -27.99 1.23 -1.61
CA VAL A 4 -27.35 2.51 -1.30
C VAL A 4 -28.40 3.53 -0.88
N LEU A 5 -29.52 3.59 -1.60
CA LEU A 5 -30.64 4.47 -1.29
C LEU A 5 -31.37 4.06 0.00
N THR A 6 -31.78 2.80 0.10
CA THR A 6 -32.61 2.33 1.23
C THR A 6 -31.86 2.29 2.56
N LYS A 7 -30.52 2.25 2.52
CA LYS A 7 -29.65 2.33 3.71
C LYS A 7 -28.93 3.67 3.84
N SER A 8 -29.20 4.64 2.96
CA SER A 8 -28.53 5.93 2.93
C SER A 8 -27.00 5.84 2.98
N LEU A 9 -26.40 4.93 2.20
CA LEU A 9 -24.95 4.73 2.19
C LEU A 9 -24.24 5.88 1.46
N GLN A 10 -23.15 6.39 2.04
CA GLN A 10 -22.25 7.32 1.36
C GLN A 10 -21.18 6.55 0.57
N ILE A 11 -21.12 6.77 -0.74
CA ILE A 11 -20.05 6.27 -1.60
C ILE A 11 -19.25 7.47 -2.10
N ARG A 12 -18.00 7.59 -1.63
CA ARG A 12 -17.09 8.66 -2.03
C ARG A 12 -15.75 8.05 -2.44
N GLY A 13 -15.37 8.23 -3.70
CA GLY A 13 -13.99 8.01 -4.12
C GLY A 13 -13.09 9.12 -3.58
N PHE A 14 -11.82 8.80 -3.35
CA PHE A 14 -10.81 9.78 -2.97
C PHE A 14 -9.45 9.41 -3.58
N ILE A 15 -8.57 10.40 -3.69
CA ILE A 15 -7.18 10.25 -4.09
C ILE A 15 -6.30 10.79 -2.97
N GLN A 16 -5.17 10.12 -2.68
CA GLN A 16 -4.27 10.50 -1.58
C GLN A 16 -3.87 11.98 -1.59
N ARG A 17 -3.75 12.60 -2.77
CA ARG A 17 -3.38 14.01 -2.92
C ARG A 17 -4.32 14.98 -2.19
N GLU A 18 -5.60 14.61 -2.01
CA GLU A 18 -6.58 15.40 -1.23
C GLU A 18 -6.14 15.59 0.23
N PHE A 19 -5.26 14.71 0.73
CA PHE A 19 -4.79 14.69 2.12
C PHE A 19 -3.29 14.98 2.25
N ALA A 20 -2.67 15.58 1.22
CA ALA A 20 -1.23 15.82 1.21
C ALA A 20 -0.74 16.66 2.42
N SER A 21 -1.57 17.57 2.94
CA SER A 21 -1.26 18.37 4.13
C SER A 21 -1.17 17.57 5.43
N GLN A 22 -1.69 16.33 5.45
CA GLN A 22 -1.66 15.44 6.61
C GLN A 22 -0.44 14.51 6.61
N ARG A 23 0.39 14.55 5.56
CA ARG A 23 1.49 13.61 5.35
C ARG A 23 2.48 13.58 6.51
N ASP A 24 2.95 14.73 6.95
CA ASP A 24 3.99 14.80 7.99
C ASP A 24 3.46 14.28 9.33
N ARG A 25 2.22 14.64 9.66
CA ARG A 25 1.52 14.09 10.83
C ARG A 25 1.40 12.56 10.73
N PHE A 26 0.97 12.05 9.59
CA PHE A 26 0.84 10.62 9.37
C PHE A 26 2.17 9.89 9.52
N TYR A 27 3.26 10.43 8.97
CA TYR A 27 4.58 9.80 9.10
C TYR A 27 5.06 9.76 10.56
N ASN A 28 4.82 10.80 11.34
CA ASN A 28 5.15 10.79 12.76
C ASN A 28 4.36 9.70 13.52
N GLU A 29 3.03 9.70 13.38
CA GLU A 29 2.16 8.75 14.07
C GLU A 29 2.42 7.29 13.63
N ALA A 30 2.53 7.05 12.33
CA ALA A 30 2.74 5.72 11.77
C ALA A 30 4.10 5.13 12.16
N SER A 31 5.15 5.96 12.20
CA SER A 31 6.48 5.52 12.65
C SER A 31 6.46 5.08 14.12
N GLU A 32 5.74 5.80 14.98
CA GLU A 32 5.57 5.39 16.37
C GLU A 32 4.77 4.08 16.47
N TRP A 33 3.71 3.91 15.68
CA TRP A 33 2.93 2.66 15.69
C TRP A 33 3.76 1.47 15.21
N LEU A 34 4.63 1.66 14.21
CA LEU A 34 5.59 0.64 13.77
C LEU A 34 6.55 0.29 14.90
N ALA A 35 7.17 1.29 15.54
CA ALA A 35 8.10 1.08 16.65
C ALA A 35 7.44 0.37 17.85
N ARG A 36 6.16 0.66 18.11
CA ARG A 36 5.36 0.00 19.16
C ARG A 36 4.76 -1.35 18.74
N GLY A 37 4.95 -1.78 17.49
CA GLY A 37 4.36 -3.01 16.94
C GLY A 37 2.83 -2.99 16.78
N GLN A 38 2.21 -1.81 16.90
CA GLN A 38 0.79 -1.56 16.71
C GLN A 38 0.41 -1.51 15.23
N LEU A 39 1.35 -1.06 14.38
CA LEU A 39 1.26 -1.17 12.94
C LEU A 39 2.20 -2.28 12.47
N ARG A 40 1.66 -3.24 11.70
CA ARG A 40 2.43 -4.32 11.08
C ARG A 40 2.21 -4.27 9.57
N TYR A 41 3.27 -4.51 8.81
CA TYR A 41 3.22 -4.55 7.36
C TYR A 41 3.78 -5.87 6.86
N ARG A 42 3.41 -6.23 5.63
CA ARG A 42 3.94 -7.40 4.93
C ARG A 42 4.24 -7.01 3.50
N GLU A 43 5.41 -7.43 3.05
CA GLU A 43 5.91 -7.18 1.71
C GLU A 43 6.11 -8.51 1.00
N ASP A 44 5.94 -8.44 -0.31
CA ASP A 44 6.32 -9.47 -1.26
C ASP A 44 7.47 -8.89 -2.08
N ILE A 45 8.68 -9.43 -1.88
CA ILE A 45 9.91 -8.85 -2.43
C ILE A 45 10.39 -9.72 -3.57
N VAL A 46 10.50 -9.12 -4.76
CA VAL A 46 11.07 -9.74 -5.95
C VAL A 46 12.43 -9.10 -6.23
N ASP A 47 13.46 -9.93 -6.32
CA ASP A 47 14.82 -9.49 -6.65
C ASP A 47 14.98 -9.23 -8.15
N GLY A 48 15.73 -8.19 -8.51
CA GLY A 48 16.09 -7.89 -9.90
C GLY A 48 15.03 -7.07 -10.63
N LEU A 49 15.49 -6.01 -11.30
CA LEU A 49 14.61 -5.14 -12.09
C LEU A 49 14.03 -5.88 -13.31
N GLU A 50 14.77 -6.83 -13.85
CA GLU A 50 14.39 -7.71 -14.94
C GLU A 50 13.11 -8.50 -14.65
N ASN A 51 12.80 -8.76 -13.37
CA ASN A 51 11.61 -9.49 -12.94
C ASN A 51 10.39 -8.58 -12.73
N ALA A 52 10.56 -7.26 -12.81
CA ALA A 52 9.46 -6.29 -12.62
C ALA A 52 8.27 -6.50 -13.58
N PRO A 53 8.45 -6.82 -14.89
CA PRO A 53 7.33 -7.05 -15.79
C PRO A 53 6.47 -8.24 -15.35
N GLU A 54 7.08 -9.38 -15.02
CA GLU A 54 6.36 -10.58 -14.58
C GLU A 54 5.67 -10.34 -13.23
N ALA A 55 6.38 -9.71 -12.29
CA ALA A 55 5.83 -9.36 -10.99
C ALA A 55 4.60 -8.42 -11.10
N PHE A 56 4.65 -7.45 -12.02
CA PHE A 56 3.54 -6.53 -12.27
C PHE A 56 2.33 -7.23 -12.92
N ILE A 57 2.56 -8.17 -13.84
CA ILE A 57 1.48 -9.01 -14.39
C ILE A 57 0.86 -9.85 -13.26
N GLY A 58 1.69 -10.43 -12.39
CA GLY A 58 1.24 -11.18 -11.21
C GLY A 58 0.41 -10.35 -10.24
N LEU A 59 0.77 -9.09 -10.01
CA LEU A 59 0.00 -8.12 -9.20
C LEU A 59 -1.43 -7.96 -9.73
N LEU A 60 -1.59 -7.78 -11.05
CA LEU A 60 -2.90 -7.62 -11.69
C LEU A 60 -3.75 -8.90 -11.64
N GLN A 61 -3.11 -10.05 -11.43
CA GLN A 61 -3.76 -11.35 -11.25
C GLN A 61 -3.96 -11.72 -9.77
N GLY A 62 -3.54 -10.87 -8.83
CA GLY A 62 -3.68 -11.09 -7.39
C GLY A 62 -2.73 -12.14 -6.81
N ARG A 63 -1.57 -12.38 -7.44
CA ARG A 63 -0.59 -13.37 -6.97
C ARG A 63 0.24 -12.91 -5.77
N ASN A 64 0.41 -11.60 -5.60
CA ASN A 64 1.27 -11.04 -4.55
C ASN A 64 0.60 -11.09 -3.17
N PHE A 65 1.41 -11.24 -2.13
CA PHE A 65 0.94 -11.09 -0.75
C PHE A 65 1.35 -9.73 -0.17
N GLY A 66 0.40 -8.86 0.17
CA GLY A 66 0.71 -7.55 0.75
C GLY A 66 1.33 -6.59 -0.27
N LYS A 67 2.32 -5.79 0.14
CA LYS A 67 2.95 -4.79 -0.74
C LYS A 67 4.02 -5.44 -1.62
N LEU A 68 3.79 -5.49 -2.93
CA LEU A 68 4.81 -5.90 -3.90
C LEU A 68 5.92 -4.84 -4.02
N VAL A 69 7.18 -5.26 -3.88
CA VAL A 69 8.39 -4.44 -3.97
C VAL A 69 9.40 -5.14 -4.86
N ILE A 70 10.03 -4.39 -5.78
CA ILE A 70 11.17 -4.89 -6.57
C ILE A 70 12.45 -4.40 -5.91
N ARG A 71 13.31 -5.32 -5.48
CA ARG A 71 14.63 -5.01 -4.94
C ARG A 71 15.64 -4.97 -6.08
N VAL A 72 16.05 -3.75 -6.46
CA VAL A 72 16.94 -3.50 -7.61
C VAL A 72 18.42 -3.64 -7.23
N ALA A 73 18.77 -3.33 -5.98
CA ALA A 73 20.10 -3.53 -5.43
C ALA A 73 19.97 -3.93 -3.95
N SER A 74 20.96 -4.66 -3.43
CA SER A 74 21.09 -4.84 -1.98
C SER A 74 21.48 -3.52 -1.34
N ASP A 75 20.95 -3.24 -0.15
CA ASP A 75 21.40 -2.11 0.66
C ASP A 75 22.92 -2.23 0.89
N ALA A 76 23.65 -1.13 0.71
CA ALA A 76 25.04 -1.07 1.13
C ALA A 76 25.07 -1.20 2.65
N ALA A 77 25.76 -2.22 3.15
CA ALA A 77 26.00 -2.42 4.58
C ALA A 77 26.75 -1.23 5.20
#